data_AF-A0A238U6H9-F1
#
_entry.id   AF-A0A238U6H9-F1
#
_cell.length_a   1.000
_cell.length_b   1.000
_cell.length_c   1.000
_cell.angle_alpha   90.00
_cell.angle_beta   90.00
_cell.angle_gamma   90.00
#
_symmetry.space_group_name_H-M   'P 1'
#
loop_
_entity.id
_entity.type
_entity.pdbx_description
1 polymer ?
#
loop_
_entity_poly.entity_id
_entity_poly.type
_entity_poly.pdbx_seq_one_letter_code
_entity_poly.pdbx_strand_id
1 'polypeptide(L)'
;MIKRILLFTAVLVFLFILSYFTNTYLVKEMTISFSLLNVYVFHVLAALVVYAIVEFIADILPNQAGYAYLASIFIKIGLFVLIFNASVFSKENLSRPERVSLVVPLFLFLITEAVAISKLLNNKQFN
;
A
#
# COMPACT_ATOMS: atom_id res chain seq x y z
N MET A 1 -3.29 -11.66 -17.18
CA MET A 1 -3.80 -10.48 -16.48
C MET A 1 -4.71 -10.86 -15.31
N ILE A 2 -5.96 -11.29 -15.56
CA ILE A 2 -6.95 -11.53 -14.48
C ILE A 2 -6.47 -12.47 -13.36
N LYS A 3 -5.80 -13.58 -13.69
CA LYS A 3 -5.28 -14.54 -12.69
C LYS A 3 -4.24 -13.91 -11.76
N ARG A 4 -3.38 -13.03 -12.29
CA ARG A 4 -2.34 -12.34 -11.50
C ARG A 4 -2.94 -11.28 -10.60
N ILE A 5 -3.90 -10.51 -11.12
CA ILE A 5 -4.67 -9.53 -10.33
C ILE A 5 -5.42 -10.22 -9.20
N LEU A 6 -6.09 -11.34 -9.46
CA LEU A 6 -6.81 -12.11 -8.43
C LEU A 6 -5.85 -12.65 -7.35
N LEU A 7 -4.70 -13.21 -7.75
CA LEU A 7 -3.69 -13.69 -6.80
C LEU A 7 -3.15 -12.54 -5.94
N PHE A 8 -2.79 -11.42 -6.56
CA PHE A 8 -2.30 -10.24 -5.84
C PHE A 8 -3.37 -9.68 -4.89
N THR A 9 -4.63 -9.64 -5.31
CA THR A 9 -5.76 -9.24 -4.46
C THR A 9 -5.89 -10.17 -3.26
N ALA A 10 -5.80 -11.48 -3.44
CA ALA A 10 -5.86 -12.44 -2.34
C ALA A 10 -4.71 -12.23 -1.33
N VAL A 11 -3.49 -11.97 -1.82
CA VAL A 11 -2.34 -11.62 -0.96
C VAL A 11 -2.59 -10.34 -0.18
N LEU A 12 -3.12 -9.29 -0.82
CA LEU A 12 -3.44 -8.03 -0.15
C LEU A 12 -4.54 -8.19 0.90
N VAL A 13 -5.58 -8.97 0.62
CA VAL A 13 -6.67 -9.25 1.58
C VAL A 13 -6.13 -10.03 2.78
N PHE A 14 -5.31 -11.07 2.54
CA PHE A 14 -4.68 -11.82 3.62
C PHE A 14 -3.78 -10.93 4.48
N LEU A 15 -2.94 -10.11 3.83
CA LEU A 15 -2.04 -9.18 4.50
C LEU A 15 -2.84 -8.15 5.30
N PHE A 16 -3.90 -7.58 4.72
CA PHE A 16 -4.83 -6.66 5.39
C PHE A 16 -5.40 -7.29 6.65
N ILE A 17 -6.02 -8.48 6.56
CA ILE A 17 -6.61 -9.17 7.71
C ILE A 17 -5.56 -9.35 8.80
N LEU A 18 -4.43 -9.98 8.48
CA LEU A 18 -3.41 -10.30 9.47
C LEU A 18 -2.86 -9.05 10.16
N SER A 19 -2.48 -8.04 9.37
CA SER A 19 -1.83 -6.84 9.90
C SER A 19 -2.81 -5.88 10.58
N TYR A 20 -4.03 -5.70 10.06
CA TYR A 20 -5.05 -4.85 10.66
C TYR A 20 -5.49 -5.38 12.02
N PHE A 21 -5.80 -6.69 12.14
CA PHE A 21 -6.21 -7.27 13.41
C PHE A 21 -5.06 -7.26 14.43
N THR A 22 -3.83 -7.53 13.98
CA THR A 22 -2.64 -7.43 14.84
C THR A 22 -2.47 -6.01 15.37
N ASN A 23 -2.52 -5.01 14.48
CA ASN A 23 -2.34 -3.61 14.90
C ASN A 23 -3.47 -3.17 15.82
N THR A 24 -4.73 -3.52 15.50
CA THR A 24 -5.91 -3.21 16.34
C THR A 24 -5.78 -3.81 17.73
N TYR A 25 -5.33 -5.08 17.84
CA TYR A 25 -5.10 -5.73 19.12
C TYR A 25 -4.02 -5.02 19.95
N LEU A 26 -2.92 -4.59 19.32
CA LEU A 26 -1.80 -3.91 20.00
C LEU A 26 -2.17 -2.53 20.55
N VAL A 27 -3.17 -1.87 19.95
CA VAL A 27 -3.56 -0.49 20.30
C VAL A 27 -4.95 -0.39 20.95
N LYS A 28 -5.56 -1.53 21.29
CA LYS A 28 -6.96 -1.60 21.77
C LYS A 28 -7.28 -0.75 23.01
N GLU A 29 -6.30 -0.58 23.90
CA GLU A 29 -6.44 0.21 25.14
C GLU A 29 -6.04 1.69 24.94
N MET A 30 -5.67 2.09 23.72
CA MET A 30 -5.15 3.41 23.41
C MET A 30 -6.18 4.23 22.64
N THR A 31 -6.28 5.52 22.95
CA THR A 31 -7.05 6.48 22.16
C THR A 31 -6.21 6.89 20.94
N ILE A 32 -6.61 6.45 19.75
CA ILE A 32 -5.94 6.84 18.49
C ILE A 32 -6.70 7.99 17.84
N SER A 33 -5.97 9.02 17.39
CA SER A 33 -6.49 10.23 16.74
C SER A 33 -7.03 10.05 15.32
N PHE A 34 -7.00 8.82 14.77
CA PHE A 34 -7.42 8.52 13.40
C PHE A 34 -8.06 7.14 13.27
N SER A 35 -8.80 6.93 12.18
CA SER A 35 -9.37 5.63 11.84
C SER A 35 -8.30 4.69 11.29
N LEU A 36 -7.94 3.68 12.08
CA LEU A 36 -7.00 2.64 11.66
C LEU A 36 -7.53 1.88 10.42
N LEU A 37 -8.83 1.61 10.37
CA LEU A 37 -9.45 0.94 9.22
C LEU A 37 -9.24 1.74 7.94
N ASN A 38 -9.41 3.07 7.98
CA ASN A 38 -9.25 3.93 6.80
C ASN A 38 -7.80 3.89 6.29
N VAL A 39 -6.81 3.84 7.18
CA VAL A 39 -5.38 3.72 6.82
C VAL A 39 -5.14 2.43 6.04
N TYR A 40 -5.63 1.30 6.55
CA TYR A 40 -5.44 0.01 5.91
C TYR A 40 -6.22 -0.13 4.60
N VAL A 41 -7.47 0.33 4.55
CA VAL A 41 -8.28 0.34 3.33
C VAL A 41 -7.62 1.21 2.25
N PHE A 42 -7.10 2.38 2.62
CA PHE A 42 -6.33 3.22 1.69
C PHE A 42 -5.17 2.44 1.08
N HIS A 43 -4.36 1.76 1.89
CA HIS A 43 -3.20 1.04 1.37
C HIS A 43 -3.57 -0.14 0.46
N VAL A 44 -4.65 -0.88 0.77
CA VAL A 44 -5.17 -1.96 -0.07
C VAL A 44 -5.64 -1.41 -1.42
N LEU A 45 -6.50 -0.39 -1.41
CA LEU A 45 -7.04 0.19 -2.63
C LEU A 45 -5.95 0.82 -3.49
N ALA A 46 -5.04 1.57 -2.87
CA ALA A 46 -3.92 2.17 -3.58
C ALA A 46 -3.00 1.10 -4.19
N ALA A 47 -2.72 0.00 -3.47
CA ALA A 47 -1.90 -1.09 -4.00
C ALA A 47 -2.56 -1.79 -5.19
N LEU A 48 -3.88 -2.01 -5.16
CA LEU A 48 -4.62 -2.57 -6.29
C LEU A 48 -4.55 -1.65 -7.52
N VAL A 49 -4.74 -0.34 -7.32
CA VAL A 49 -4.65 0.66 -8.40
C VAL A 49 -3.23 0.70 -8.99
N VAL A 50 -2.21 0.77 -8.14
CA VAL A 50 -0.79 0.77 -8.56
C VAL A 50 -0.48 -0.48 -9.38
N TYR A 51 -0.85 -1.67 -8.88
CA TYR A 51 -0.59 -2.93 -9.59
C TYR A 51 -1.33 -3.00 -10.93
N ALA A 52 -2.59 -2.57 -10.98
CA ALA A 52 -3.37 -2.54 -12.21
C ALA A 52 -2.77 -1.59 -13.26
N ILE A 53 -2.34 -0.39 -12.86
CA ILE A 53 -1.65 0.57 -13.73
C ILE A 53 -0.36 -0.06 -14.29
N VAL A 54 0.47 -0.63 -13.42
CA VAL A 54 1.75 -1.21 -13.84
C VAL A 54 1.54 -2.43 -14.74
N GLU A 55 0.56 -3.28 -14.46
CA GLU A 55 0.25 -4.42 -15.32
C GLU A 55 -0.22 -3.99 -16.71
N PHE A 56 -1.07 -2.97 -16.79
CA PHE A 56 -1.52 -2.37 -18.04
C PHE A 56 -0.37 -1.74 -18.82
N ILE A 57 0.47 -0.91 -18.18
CA ILE A 57 1.63 -0.30 -18.83
C ILE A 57 2.62 -1.38 -19.27
N ALA A 58 2.81 -2.45 -18.49
CA ALA A 58 3.71 -3.53 -18.88
C ALA A 58 3.22 -4.34 -20.09
N ASP A 59 1.92 -4.31 -20.43
CA ASP A 59 1.40 -4.90 -21.66
C ASP A 59 1.67 -4.03 -22.91
N ILE A 60 1.71 -2.70 -22.75
CA ILE A 60 1.83 -1.76 -23.89
C ILE A 60 3.27 -1.25 -24.07
N LEU A 61 3.93 -0.91 -22.96
CA LEU A 61 5.26 -0.31 -22.87
C LEU A 61 6.09 -1.01 -21.79
N PRO A 62 6.49 -2.28 -21.99
CA PRO A 62 7.16 -3.09 -20.97
C PRO A 62 8.44 -2.44 -20.40
N ASN A 63 9.20 -1.75 -21.25
CA ASN A 63 10.43 -1.05 -20.85
C ASN A 63 10.17 0.18 -19.97
N GLN A 64 8.93 0.68 -19.91
CA GLN A 64 8.56 1.87 -19.13
C GLN A 64 7.77 1.53 -17.85
N ALA A 65 7.38 0.28 -17.66
CA ALA A 65 6.52 -0.14 -16.56
C ALA A 65 7.18 0.05 -15.17
N GLY A 66 8.51 -0.04 -15.08
CA GLY A 66 9.26 0.31 -13.87
C GLY A 66 9.12 1.79 -13.47
N TYR A 67 9.14 2.71 -14.46
CA TYR A 67 8.91 4.13 -14.21
C TYR A 67 7.46 4.41 -13.82
N ALA A 68 6.49 3.70 -14.43
CA ALA A 68 5.09 3.80 -14.04
C ALA A 68 4.88 3.39 -12.57
N TYR A 69 5.58 2.35 -12.09
CA TYR A 69 5.55 1.99 -10.67
C TYR A 69 6.09 3.12 -9.79
N LEU A 70 7.27 3.65 -10.11
CA LEU A 70 7.90 4.72 -9.33
C LEU A 70 7.01 5.96 -9.24
N ALA A 71 6.44 6.40 -10.36
CA ALA A 71 5.50 7.51 -10.41
C ALA A 71 4.25 7.24 -9.54
N SER A 72 3.71 6.02 -9.61
CA SER A 72 2.54 5.62 -8.83
C SER A 72 2.81 5.61 -7.32
N ILE A 73 4.03 5.25 -6.88
CA ILE A 73 4.44 5.34 -5.46
C ILE A 73 4.44 6.81 -5.00
N PHE A 74 5.02 7.73 -5.78
CA PHE A 74 5.02 9.15 -5.43
C PHE A 74 3.60 9.70 -5.29
N ILE A 75 2.72 9.38 -6.23
CA ILE A 75 1.30 9.77 -6.17
C ILE A 75 0.63 9.15 -4.94
N LYS A 76 0.83 7.87 -4.67
CA LYS A 76 0.28 7.17 -3.51
C LYS A 76 0.69 7.81 -2.19
N ILE A 77 1.99 8.11 -2.02
CA ILE A 77 2.49 8.76 -0.80
C ILE A 77 1.92 10.18 -0.68
N GLY A 78 1.87 10.94 -1.78
CA GLY A 78 1.26 12.26 -1.81
C GLY A 78 -0.22 12.23 -1.40
N LEU A 79 -1.01 11.31 -1.96
CA LEU A 79 -2.42 11.12 -1.59
C LEU A 79 -2.57 10.69 -0.14
N PHE A 80 -1.71 9.81 0.37
CA PHE A 80 -1.72 9.42 1.79
C PHE A 80 -1.55 10.64 2.69
N VAL A 81 -0.53 11.46 2.42
CA VAL A 81 -0.26 12.68 3.19
C VAL A 81 -1.43 13.67 3.10
N LEU A 82 -2.05 13.83 1.94
CA LEU A 82 -3.19 14.73 1.76
C LEU A 82 -4.45 14.24 2.48
N ILE A 83 -4.76 12.94 2.42
CA ILE A 83 -5.95 12.35 3.04
C ILE A 83 -5.80 12.29 4.56
N PHE A 84 -4.63 11.91 5.06
CA PHE A 84 -4.35 11.78 6.49
C PHE A 84 -3.60 13.00 7.07
N ASN A 85 -3.74 14.16 6.42
CA ASN A 85 -3.00 15.37 6.77
C ASN A 85 -3.17 15.79 8.24
N ALA A 86 -4.37 15.61 8.80
CA ALA A 86 -4.67 15.98 10.19
C ALA A 86 -3.84 15.17 11.18
N SER A 87 -3.57 13.90 10.87
CA SER A 87 -2.76 13.01 11.69
C SER A 87 -1.26 13.21 11.40
N VAL A 88 -0.88 13.36 10.12
CA VAL A 88 0.51 13.51 9.69
C VAL A 88 1.11 14.86 10.12
N PHE A 89 0.33 15.94 10.04
CA PHE A 89 0.74 17.31 10.40
C PHE A 89 0.08 17.80 11.69
N SER A 90 -0.41 16.88 12.52
CA SER A 90 -0.94 17.20 13.85
C SER A 90 0.04 18.09 14.62
N LYS A 91 -0.46 19.20 15.17
CA LYS A 91 0.32 20.06 16.08
C LYS A 91 0.63 19.35 17.39
N GLU A 92 -0.23 18.41 17.79
CA GLU A 92 0.04 17.52 18.91
C GLU A 92 0.95 16.38 18.44
N ASN A 93 1.98 16.09 19.24
CA ASN A 93 2.89 15.00 18.92
C ASN A 93 2.14 13.67 18.99
N LEU A 94 1.96 13.00 17.84
CA LEU A 94 1.49 11.62 17.82
C LEU A 94 2.32 10.79 18.79
N SER A 95 1.63 9.97 19.59
CA SER A 95 2.27 8.99 20.45
C SER A 95 3.09 8.00 19.61
N ARG A 96 4.07 7.33 20.22
CA ARG A 96 4.87 6.31 19.50
C ARG A 96 3.99 5.23 18.86
N PRO A 97 2.95 4.68 19.54
CA PRO A 97 2.05 3.70 18.94
C PRO A 97 1.27 4.22 17.73
N GLU A 98 0.82 5.48 17.75
CA GLU A 98 0.13 6.11 16.63
C GLU A 98 1.04 6.25 15.40
N ARG A 99 2.29 6.70 15.59
CA ARG A 99 3.27 6.78 14.49
C ARG A 99 3.53 5.41 13.89
N VAL A 100 3.72 4.39 14.72
CA VAL A 100 3.90 3.01 14.27
C VAL A 100 2.68 2.52 13.49
N SER A 101 1.47 2.83 13.95
CA SER A 101 0.21 2.44 13.32
C SER A 101 -0.09 3.18 12.00
N LEU A 102 0.65 4.24 11.67
CA LEU A 102 0.63 4.89 10.34
C LEU A 102 1.77 4.38 9.44
N VAL A 103 2.98 4.29 9.98
CA VAL A 103 4.20 4.05 9.20
C VAL A 103 4.39 2.58 8.85
N VAL A 104 4.08 1.65 9.76
CA VAL A 104 4.24 0.21 9.51
C VAL A 104 3.32 -0.27 8.38
N PRO A 105 2.02 0.08 8.35
CA PRO A 105 1.16 -0.26 7.21
C PRO A 105 1.73 0.27 5.89
N LEU A 106 2.16 1.53 5.85
CA LEU A 106 2.74 2.13 4.65
C LEU A 106 3.87 1.27 4.06
N PHE A 107 4.89 0.93 4.86
CA PHE A 107 6.00 0.12 4.38
C PHE A 107 5.62 -1.32 4.08
N LEU A 108 4.72 -1.92 4.88
CA LEU A 108 4.28 -3.30 4.68
C LEU A 108 3.61 -3.49 3.31
N PHE A 109 2.72 -2.58 2.93
CA PHE A 109 2.07 -2.61 1.62
C PHE A 109 3.05 -2.25 0.50
N LEU A 110 3.91 -1.23 0.67
CA LEU A 110 4.91 -0.85 -0.33
C LEU A 110 5.90 -1.97 -0.66
N ILE A 111 6.39 -2.70 0.34
CA ILE A 111 7.29 -3.84 0.13
C ILE A 111 6.56 -4.94 -0.64
N THR A 112 5.31 -5.21 -0.27
CA THR A 112 4.48 -6.22 -0.96
C THR A 112 4.25 -5.85 -2.43
N GLU A 113 3.96 -4.58 -2.71
CA GLU A 113 3.86 -4.03 -4.06
C GLU A 113 5.17 -4.19 -4.84
N ALA A 114 6.30 -3.79 -4.25
CA ALA A 114 7.61 -3.87 -4.88
C ALA A 114 7.97 -5.31 -5.27
N VAL A 115 7.69 -6.29 -4.40
CA VAL A 115 7.90 -7.72 -4.68
C VAL A 115 6.98 -8.21 -5.79
N ALA A 116 5.68 -7.88 -5.73
CA ALA A 116 4.71 -8.30 -6.73
C ALA A 116 5.02 -7.73 -8.12
N ILE A 117 5.44 -6.46 -8.19
CA ILE A 117 5.79 -5.77 -9.42
C ILE A 117 7.12 -6.28 -9.98
N SER A 118 8.13 -6.51 -9.13
CA SER A 118 9.38 -7.12 -9.58
C SER A 118 9.14 -8.48 -10.24
N LYS A 119 8.27 -9.31 -9.64
CA LYS A 119 7.85 -10.60 -10.25
C LYS A 119 7.10 -10.41 -11.57
N LEU A 120 6.19 -9.42 -11.64
CA LEU A 120 5.44 -9.12 -12.85
C LEU A 120 6.36 -8.70 -14.01
N LEU A 121 7.30 -7.79 -13.75
CA LEU A 121 8.21 -7.27 -14.77
C LEU A 121 9.19 -8.33 -15.25
N ASN A 122 9.75 -9.13 -14.35
CA ASN A 122 10.61 -10.26 -14.72
C ASN A 122 9.84 -11.27 -15.60
N ASN A 123 8.61 -11.61 -15.24
CA ASN A 123 7.81 -12.53 -16.05
C ASN A 123 7.42 -11.98 -17.42
N LYS A 124 7.40 -10.66 -17.63
CA LYS A 124 7.05 -10.03 -18.91
C LYS A 124 8.25 -9.64 -19.76
N GLN A 125 9.44 -9.51 -19.18
CA GLN A 125 10.68 -9.25 -19.93
C GLN A 125 11.30 -10.53 -20.53
N PHE A 126 10.99 -11.70 -19.96
CA PHE A 126 11.53 -13.00 -20.39
C PHE A 126 10.49 -13.91 -21.10
N ASN A 127 9.34 -13.37 -21.51
CA ASN A 127 8.36 -14.02 -22.39
C ASN A 127 8.19 -13.17 -23.65
#